data_AF-A0AAD6LY94-F1
#
_entry.id   AF-A0AAD6LY94-F1
#
_cell.length_a   1.000
_cell.length_b   1.000
_cell.length_c   1.000
_cell.angle_alpha   90.00
_cell.angle_beta   90.00
_cell.angle_gamma   90.00
#
_symmetry.space_group_name_H-M   'P 1'
#
loop_
_entity.id
_entity.type
_entity.pdbx_description
1 polymer ?
#
loop_
_entity_poly.entity_id
_entity_poly.type
_entity_poly.pdbx_seq_one_letter_code
_entity_poly.pdbx_strand_id
1 'polypeptide(L)'
;MDRDDRYMYMGVNFETYFVLARWKLRTYLKFPWRPLISIDGSTVYELDNKLKIVRHAESWNVSALEAIGQIFTPSFDRPGE
;
A
#
# COMPACT_ATOMS: atom_id res chain seq x y z
N MET A 1 5.01 -22.28 1.38
CA MET A 1 6.17 -21.56 0.81
C MET A 1 5.72 -21.11 -0.57
N ASP A 2 5.02 -19.97 -0.64
CA ASP A 2 4.54 -19.41 -1.89
C ASP A 2 4.89 -17.92 -1.84
N ARG A 3 5.99 -17.57 -2.51
CA ARG A 3 6.52 -16.21 -2.58
C ARG A 3 6.23 -15.70 -3.98
N ASP A 4 5.01 -15.24 -4.24
CA ASP A 4 4.63 -14.79 -5.59
C ASP A 4 3.76 -13.52 -5.61
N ASP A 5 3.93 -12.65 -4.61
CA ASP A 5 3.17 -11.39 -4.49
C ASP A 5 3.81 -10.21 -5.28
N ARG A 6 4.86 -10.44 -6.08
CA ARG A 6 5.72 -9.37 -6.63
C ARG A 6 5.50 -8.99 -8.11
N TYR A 7 4.39 -9.37 -8.73
CA TYR A 7 4.16 -9.01 -10.13
C TYR A 7 3.54 -7.61 -10.25
N MET A 8 4.33 -6.68 -10.81
CA MET A 8 3.81 -5.48 -11.45
C MET A 8 3.14 -5.88 -12.76
N TYR A 9 1.91 -5.43 -12.96
CA TYR A 9 1.16 -5.71 -14.20
C TYR A 9 1.22 -4.47 -15.08
N MET A 10 1.71 -4.65 -16.31
CA MET A 10 1.69 -3.65 -17.37
C MET A 10 0.61 -4.06 -18.37
N GLY A 11 -0.34 -3.18 -18.67
CA GLY A 11 -1.31 -3.38 -19.73
C GLY A 11 -1.35 -2.18 -20.66
N VAL A 12 -1.80 -2.43 -21.89
CA VAL A 12 -1.96 -1.40 -22.93
C VAL A 12 -3.45 -1.27 -23.21
N ASN A 13 -4.04 -0.15 -22.82
CA ASN A 13 -5.33 0.30 -23.33
C ASN A 13 -5.01 1.36 -24.39
N PHE A 14 -5.69 1.37 -25.54
CA PHE A 14 -5.16 1.82 -26.85
C PHE A 14 -4.52 3.22 -26.97
N GLU A 15 -4.46 4.05 -25.93
CA GLU A 15 -3.74 5.33 -25.89
C GLU A 15 -2.92 5.61 -24.61
N THR A 16 -2.97 4.75 -23.58
CA THR A 16 -2.36 5.04 -22.27
C THR A 16 -1.66 3.81 -21.68
N TYR A 17 -0.39 3.96 -21.32
CA TYR A 17 0.36 2.94 -20.58
C TYR A 17 -0.06 2.99 -19.10
N PHE A 18 -0.26 1.84 -18.46
CA PHE A 18 -0.47 1.81 -17.02
C PHE A 18 0.42 0.80 -16.30
N VAL A 19 0.78 1.12 -15.06
CA VAL A 19 1.53 0.26 -14.15
C VAL A 19 0.69 0.05 -12.89
N LEU A 20 0.35 -1.20 -12.60
CA LEU A 20 -0.24 -1.59 -11.32
C LEU A 20 0.87 -2.10 -10.39
N ALA A 21 1.10 -1.38 -9.29
CA ALA A 21 2.01 -1.79 -8.23
C ALA A 21 1.21 -2.25 -7.02
N ARG A 22 1.45 -3.48 -6.53
CA ARG A 22 0.93 -3.96 -5.25
C ARG A 22 1.98 -3.78 -4.16
N TRP A 23 1.56 -3.39 -2.96
CA TRP A 23 2.45 -3.09 -1.84
C TRP A 23 1.85 -3.50 -0.50
N LYS A 24 2.74 -3.65 0.49
CA LYS A 24 2.41 -3.90 1.90
C LYS A 24 3.22 -2.92 2.75
N LEU A 25 2.55 -2.15 3.60
CA LEU A 25 3.14 -1.21 4.55
C LEU A 25 3.02 -1.78 5.96
N ARG A 26 4.16 -2.01 6.61
CA ARG A 26 4.21 -2.39 8.02
C ARG A 26 5.26 -1.56 8.76
N THR A 27 4.82 -0.74 9.72
CA THR A 27 5.72 0.15 10.46
C THR A 27 5.19 0.50 11.84
N TYR A 28 6.10 0.78 12.77
CA TYR A 28 5.77 1.40 14.04
C TYR A 28 5.86 2.92 13.93
N LEU A 29 4.83 3.65 14.36
CA LEU A 29 4.91 5.11 14.44
C LEU A 29 5.57 5.54 15.74
N LYS A 30 6.24 6.70 15.70
CA LYS A 30 6.94 7.29 16.84
C LYS A 30 6.00 8.03 17.82
N PHE A 31 4.87 7.41 18.16
CA PHE A 31 4.00 7.88 19.25
C PHE A 31 4.33 7.15 20.55
N PRO A 32 3.95 7.69 21.74
CA PRO A 32 4.25 7.06 23.03
C PRO A 32 3.77 5.62 23.16
N TRP A 33 2.61 5.29 22.59
CA TRP A 33 2.02 3.94 22.57
C TRP A 33 2.47 3.08 21.38
N ARG A 34 3.45 3.57 20.60
CA ARG A 34 4.13 2.88 19.48
C ARG A 34 3.16 2.11 18.58
N PRO A 35 2.13 2.73 17.99
CA PRO A 35 1.12 2.02 17.22
C PRO A 35 1.75 1.31 16.01
N LEU A 36 1.29 0.09 15.73
CA LEU A 36 1.66 -0.69 14.55
C LEU A 36 0.69 -0.38 13.42
N ILE A 37 1.20 0.19 12.34
CA ILE A 37 0.48 0.30 11.07
C ILE A 37 0.77 -0.94 10.25
N SER A 38 -0.27 -1.59 9.74
CA SER A 38 -0.17 -2.74 8.85
C SER A 38 -1.29 -2.66 7.82
N ILE A 39 -0.95 -2.27 6.58
CA ILE A 39 -1.89 -1.99 5.50
C ILE A 39 -1.34 -2.59 4.21
N ASP A 40 -2.20 -3.26 3.45
CA ASP A 40 -1.88 -3.72 2.10
C ASP A 40 -2.62 -2.83 1.10
N GLY A 41 -2.07 -2.69 -0.10
CA GLY A 41 -2.68 -1.84 -1.10
C GLY A 41 -2.13 -2.03 -2.50
N SER A 42 -2.67 -1.21 -3.40
CA SER A 42 -2.18 -1.10 -4.75
C SER A 42 -2.23 0.33 -5.24
N THR A 43 -1.32 0.67 -6.13
CA THR A 43 -1.25 1.97 -6.80
C THR A 43 -1.28 1.75 -8.30
N VAL A 44 -2.17 2.46 -8.98
CA VAL A 44 -2.23 2.53 -10.44
C VAL A 44 -1.58 3.84 -10.88
N TYR A 45 -0.53 3.70 -11.69
CA TYR A 45 0.09 4.81 -12.39
C TYR A 45 -0.33 4.78 -13.85
N GLU A 46 -0.85 5.88 -14.37
CA GLU A 46 -1.02 6.06 -15.82
C GLU A 46 0.12 6.91 -16.34
N LEU A 47 0.70 6.49 -17.46
CA LEU A 47 1.82 7.15 -18.10
C LEU A 47 1.44 7.72 -19.45
N ASP A 48 1.99 8.89 -19.77
CA ASP A 48 1.93 9.45 -21.12
C ASP A 48 2.87 8.70 -22.10
N ASN A 49 2.86 9.13 -23.36
CA ASN A 49 3.74 8.59 -24.40
C ASN A 49 5.25 8.86 -24.18
N LYS A 50 5.61 9.70 -23.21
CA LYS A 50 7.00 9.95 -22.77
C LYS A 50 7.31 9.22 -21.47
N LEU A 51 6.47 8.26 -21.05
CA LEU A 51 6.59 7.46 -19.83
C LEU A 51 6.58 8.31 -18.54
N LYS A 52 5.94 9.48 -18.56
CA LYS A 52 5.73 10.30 -17.36
C LYS A 52 4.43 9.94 -16.69
N ILE A 53 4.43 9.86 -15.37
CA ILE A 53 3.21 9.64 -14.58
C ILE A 53 2.29 10.86 -14.73
N VAL A 54 1.11 10.64 -15.31
CA VAL A 54 0.05 11.65 -15.47
C VAL A 54 -1.12 11.43 -14.51
N ARG A 55 -1.30 10.21 -13.99
CA ARG A 55 -2.27 9.91 -12.94
C ARG A 55 -1.68 8.96 -11.90
N HIS A 56 -1.98 9.23 -10.63
CA HIS A 56 -1.67 8.41 -9.47
C HIS A 56 -2.96 8.12 -8.71
N ALA A 57 -3.35 6.85 -8.62
CA ALA A 57 -4.54 6.43 -7.88
C ALA A 57 -4.18 5.29 -6.94
N GLU A 58 -4.54 5.43 -5.67
CA GLU A 58 -4.24 4.46 -4.63
C GLU A 58 -5.51 3.76 -4.16
N SER A 59 -5.36 2.48 -3.80
CA SER A 59 -6.40 1.67 -3.18
C SER A 59 -5.78 0.94 -2.00
N TRP A 60 -6.41 1.05 -0.84
CA TRP A 60 -5.98 0.41 0.39
C TRP A 60 -6.95 -0.72 0.73
N ASN A 61 -6.46 -1.78 1.38
CA ASN A 61 -7.31 -2.86 1.85
C ASN A 61 -8.11 -2.50 3.12
N VAL A 62 -7.88 -1.32 3.69
CA VAL A 62 -8.60 -0.76 4.84
C VAL A 62 -9.29 0.55 4.48
N SER A 63 -10.36 0.87 5.18
CA SER A 63 -10.98 2.19 5.13
C SER A 63 -10.09 3.26 5.78
N ALA A 64 -10.35 4.53 5.46
CA ALA A 64 -9.68 5.65 6.11
C ALA A 64 -9.87 5.64 7.63
N LEU A 65 -11.05 5.26 8.11
CA LEU A 65 -11.35 5.20 9.55
C LEU A 65 -10.54 4.11 10.25
N GLU A 66 -10.42 2.92 9.64
CA GLU A 66 -9.59 1.83 10.17
C GLU A 66 -8.11 2.22 10.20
N ALA A 67 -7.61 2.87 9.14
CA ALA A 67 -6.24 3.37 9.10
C ALA A 67 -5.97 4.39 10.23
N ILE A 68 -6.91 5.32 10.46
CA ILE A 68 -6.83 6.26 11.58
C ILE A 68 -6.89 5.51 12.92
N GLY A 69 -7.75 4.50 13.05
CA GLY A 69 -7.84 3.65 14.23
C GLY A 69 -6.51 2.98 14.58
N GLN A 70 -5.77 2.49 13.57
CA GLN A 70 -4.43 1.90 13.79
C GLN A 70 -3.46 2.91 14.43
N ILE A 71 -3.53 4.21 14.08
CA ILE A 71 -2.68 5.26 14.68
C ILE A 71 -2.94 5.40 16.18
N PHE A 72 -4.20 5.26 16.63
CA PHE A 72 -4.57 5.42 18.04
C PHE A 72 -4.59 4.12 18.83
N THR A 73 -4.31 2.97 18.20
CA THR A 73 -4.29 1.66 18.86
C THR A 73 -2.87 1.35 19.37
N PRO A 74 -2.67 1.11 20.68
CA PRO A 74 -1.39 0.68 21.23
C PRO A 74 -0.92 -0.63 20.61
N SER A 75 0.37 -0.74 20.34
CA SER A 75 0.99 -2.04 20.08
C SER A 75 1.13 -2.75 21.42
N PHE A 76 0.20 -3.65 21.73
CA PHE A 76 0.45 -4.61 22.80
C PHE A 76 1.50 -5.59 22.29
N ASP A 77 2.73 -5.50 22.82
CA ASP A 77 3.63 -6.64 22.80
C ASP A 77 2.83 -7.81 23.38
N ARG A 78 2.60 -8.86 22.58
CA ARG A 78 2.13 -10.13 23.14
C ARG A 78 3.24 -10.59 24.08
N PRO A 79 3.00 -10.75 25.39
CA PRO A 79 4.00 -11.36 26.25
C PRO A 79 4.07 -12.83 25.87
N GLY A 80 5.13 -13.23 25.18
CA GLY A 80 5.36 -14.62 24.79
C GLY A 80 6.07 -14.81 23.44
N GLU A 81 7.31 -14.35 23.35
CA GLU A 81 8.40 -15.09 22.68
C GLU A 81 9.64 -15.01 23.57
#